data_AF-A0A5E4R4T5-F1
#
_entry.id   AF-A0A5E4R4T5-F1
#
_cell.length_a   1.000
_cell.length_b   1.000
_cell.length_c   1.000
_cell.angle_alpha   90.00
_cell.angle_beta   90.00
_cell.angle_gamma   90.00
#
_symmetry.space_group_name_H-M   'P 1'
#
loop_
_entity.id
_entity.type
_entity.pdbx_description
1 polymer ?
#
loop_
_entity_poly.entity_id
_entity_poly.type
_entity_poly.pdbx_seq_one_letter_code
_entity_poly.pdbx_strand_id
1 'polypeptide(L)' 'MPYPTRDLSAKGRIHSAIVSGVNLETRSVTVEWYERGETKGKEVEMDAILALNPELMGTRNNSSHLQPMPNKLARVSS' A
#
# COMPACT_ATOMS: atom_id res chain seq x y z
N MET A 1 -12.85 8.26 37.68
CA MET A 1 -12.77 7.25 36.62
C MET A 1 -12.46 7.98 35.31
N PRO A 2 -11.22 7.95 34.79
CA PRO A 2 -10.94 8.61 33.53
C PRO A 2 -11.44 7.72 32.38
N TYR A 3 -12.24 8.31 31.50
CA TYR A 3 -12.65 7.68 30.25
C TYR A 3 -11.40 7.34 29.41
N PRO A 4 -11.36 6.20 28.71
CA PRO A 4 -10.30 5.96 27.76
C PRO A 4 -10.42 7.03 26.66
N THR A 5 -9.41 7.90 26.57
CA THR A 5 -9.18 8.74 25.39
C THR A 5 -9.05 7.79 24.22
N ARG A 6 -10.16 7.54 23.52
CA ARG A 6 -10.18 6.83 22.24
C ARG A 6 -9.25 7.61 21.34
N ASP A 7 -8.06 7.04 21.12
CA ASP A 7 -7.10 7.50 20.15
C ASP A 7 -7.83 7.66 18.80
N LEU A 8 -8.14 8.91 18.44
CA LEU A 8 -8.76 9.26 17.17
C LEU A 8 -7.73 9.24 16.03
N SER A 9 -6.52 8.74 16.25
CA SER A 9 -5.46 8.68 15.25
C SER A 9 -5.69 7.55 14.24
N ALA A 10 -6.54 6.57 14.58
CA ALA A 10 -7.04 5.55 13.65
C ALA A 10 -8.10 6.07 12.65
N LYS A 11 -8.19 7.39 12.41
CA LYS A 11 -8.96 7.95 11.30
C LYS A 11 -8.27 7.54 10.01
N GLY A 12 -8.83 6.49 9.38
CA GLY A 12 -8.37 5.85 8.15
C GLY A 12 -7.99 6.84 7.07
N ARG A 13 -6.70 7.21 7.05
CA ARG A 13 -6.11 7.93 5.93
C ARG A 13 -5.77 6.92 4.86
N ILE A 14 -6.38 7.10 3.70
CA ILE A 14 -6.11 6.28 2.51
C ILE A 14 -4.84 6.85 1.89
N HIS A 15 -3.78 6.04 1.88
CA HIS A 15 -2.51 6.37 1.22
C HIS A 15 -2.30 5.42 0.05
N SER A 16 -1.78 5.94 -1.05
CA SER A 16 -1.30 5.11 -2.15
C SER A 16 -0.05 4.38 -1.69
N ALA A 17 -0.14 3.06 -1.56
CA ALA A 17 0.96 2.19 -1.14
C ALA A 17 1.36 1.25 -2.29
N ILE A 18 2.62 0.82 -2.27
CA ILE A 18 3.17 -0.21 -3.15
C ILE A 18 3.33 -1.51 -2.37
N VAL A 19 3.11 -2.64 -3.03
CA VAL A 19 3.39 -3.96 -2.43
C VAL A 19 4.88 -4.25 -2.58
N SER A 20 5.60 -4.25 -1.46
CA SER A 20 7.04 -4.52 -1.42
C SER A 20 7.35 -6.00 -1.26
N GLY A 21 6.48 -6.73 -0.54
CA GLY A 21 6.65 -8.16 -0.33
C GLY A 21 5.32 -8.88 -0.14
N VAL A 22 5.27 -10.12 -0.63
CA VAL A 22 4.15 -11.05 -0.38
C VAL A 22 4.70 -12.30 0.27
N ASN A 23 4.15 -12.66 1.43
CA ASN A 23 4.45 -13.88 2.15
C ASN A 23 3.26 -14.84 2.02
N LEU A 24 3.38 -15.80 1.12
CA LEU A 24 2.32 -16.78 0.85
C LEU A 24 2.18 -17.82 1.96
N GLU A 25 3.24 -18.07 2.73
CA GLU A 25 3.23 -19.03 3.85
C GLU A 25 2.35 -18.52 4.99
N THR A 26 2.56 -17.28 5.39
CA THR A 26 1.76 -16.62 6.44
C THR A 26 0.51 -15.92 5.90
N ARG A 27 0.34 -15.88 4.57
CA ARG A 27 -0.69 -15.11 3.87
C ARG A 27 -0.70 -13.65 4.32
N SER A 28 0.47 -13.00 4.27
CA SER A 28 0.65 -11.60 4.63
C SER A 28 1.30 -10.82 3.48
N VAL A 29 0.96 -9.54 3.36
CA VAL A 29 1.48 -8.63 2.34
C VAL A 29 2.07 -7.41 3.04
N THR A 30 3.31 -7.10 2.70
CA THR A 30 3.99 -5.90 3.17
C THR A 30 3.76 -4.78 2.18
N VAL A 31 3.04 -3.75 2.63
CA VAL A 31 2.82 -2.54 1.85
C VAL A 31 3.74 -1.43 2.34
N GLU A 32 4.39 -0.75 1.41
CA GLU A 32 5.19 0.44 1.68
C GLU A 32 4.53 1.66 1.06
N TRP A 33 4.47 2.77 1.79
CA TRP A 33 4.00 4.03 1.26
C TRP A 33 4.96 5.15 1.65
N TYR A 34 5.03 6.16 0.79
CA TYR A 34 5.85 7.33 1.03
C TYR A 34 4.98 8.48 1.54
N GLU A 35 5.29 9.00 2.72
CA GLU A 35 4.58 10.14 3.31
C GLU A 35 5.57 11.16 3.87
N ARG A 36 5.43 12.42 3.45
CA ARG A 36 6.13 13.59 4.04
C ARG A 36 7.66 13.49 4.13
N GLY A 37 8.31 12.73 3.26
CA GLY A 37 9.77 12.57 3.28
C GLY A 37 10.24 11.20 3.77
N GLU A 38 9.33 10.41 4.35
CA GLU A 38 9.65 9.14 5.01
C GLU A 38 8.94 7.97 4.31
N THR A 39 9.66 6.86 4.14
CA THR A 39 9.07 5.59 3.72
C THR A 39 8.56 4.87 4.95
N LYS A 40 7.29 4.49 4.94
CA LYS A 40 6.66 3.68 5.97
C LYS A 40 6.23 2.35 5.40
N GLY A 41 6.37 1.30 6.19
CA GLY A 41 5.93 -0.04 5.86
C GLY A 41 4.90 -0.54 6.87
N LYS A 42 3.94 -1.34 6.41
CA LYS A 42 3.03 -2.09 7.28
C LYS A 42 2.75 -3.45 6.68
N GLU A 43 2.74 -4.45 7.54
CA GLU A 43 2.27 -5.78 7.21
C GLU A 43 0.74 -5.82 7.37
N VAL A 44 0.10 -6.34 6.35
CA VAL A 44 -1.35 -6.49 6.28
C VAL A 44 -1.64 -7.92 5.85
N GLU A 45 -2.64 -8.54 6.47
CA GLU A 45 -3.05 -9.89 6.11
C GLU A 45 -3.61 -9.91 4.68
N MET A 46 -3.26 -10.95 3.92
CA MET A 46 -3.72 -11.15 2.55
C MET A 46 -5.24 -11.22 2.50
N ASP A 47 -5.88 -11.85 3.48
CA ASP A 47 -7.35 -11.92 3.57
C ASP A 47 -7.97 -10.52 3.69
N ALA A 48 -7.36 -9.65 4.49
CA ALA A 48 -7.78 -8.25 4.62
C ALA A 48 -7.56 -7.48 3.31
N ILE A 49 -6.44 -7.69 2.60
CA ILE A 49 -6.19 -7.07 1.29
C ILE A 49 -7.23 -7.52 0.27
N LEU A 50 -7.58 -8.81 0.24
CA LEU A 50 -8.56 -9.39 -0.67
C LEU A 50 -9.99 -8.93 -0.35
N ALA A 51 -10.33 -8.80 0.93
CA ALA A 51 -11.61 -8.26 1.37
C ALA A 51 -11.76 -6.76 1.03
N LEU A 52 -10.66 -6.00 1.12
CA LEU A 52 -10.64 -4.58 0.77
C LEU A 52 -10.63 -4.35 -0.75
N ASN A 53 -9.97 -5.24 -1.51
CA ASN A 53 -9.81 -5.13 -2.95
C ASN A 53 -10.34 -6.40 -3.64
N PRO A 54 -11.66 -6.61 -3.65
CA PRO A 54 -12.26 -7.78 -4.27
C PRO A 54 -11.96 -7.88 -5.77
N GLU A 55 -11.55 -6.79 -6.43
CA GLU A 55 -11.10 -6.81 -7.83
C GLU A 55 -9.82 -7.62 -8.05
N LEU A 56 -8.96 -7.78 -7.02
CA LEU A 56 -7.75 -8.59 -7.10
C LEU A 56 -8.06 -10.08 -7.24
N MET A 57 -9.23 -10.53 -6.77
CA MET A 57 -9.69 -11.92 -6.94
C MET A 57 -10.13 -12.23 -8.37
N GLY A 58 -10.46 -11.20 -9.17
CA GLY A 58 -11.06 -11.35 -10.50
C GLY A 58 -10.08 -11.37 -11.68
N THR A 59 -8.80 -11.02 -11.49
CA THR A 59 -7.85 -10.92 -12.61
C THR A 59 -7.01 -12.19 -12.79
N ARG A 60 -7.64 -13.26 -13.29
CA ARG A 60 -6.90 -14.28 -14.06
C ARG A 60 -6.94 -13.87 -15.52
N ASN A 61 -5.85 -13.28 -16.01
CA ASN A 61 -5.57 -12.95 -17.43
C ASN A 61 -6.30 -11.73 -17.99
N ASN A 62 -5.67 -10.56 -18.00
CA ASN A 62 -5.17 -9.94 -19.25
C ASN A 62 -4.34 -8.67 -18.95
N SER A 63 -3.29 -8.47 -19.77
CA SER A 63 -2.73 -7.18 -20.21
C SER A 63 -2.11 -6.21 -19.19
N SER A 64 -0.78 -6.17 -19.21
CA SER A 64 0.01 -4.95 -19.47
C SER A 64 -0.33 -3.67 -18.69
N HIS A 65 0.02 -3.59 -17.41
CA HIS A 65 0.15 -2.30 -16.72
C HIS A 65 1.28 -2.28 -15.67
N LEU A 66 2.43 -2.87 -15.99
CA LEU A 66 3.69 -2.37 -15.43
C LEU A 66 4.17 -1.25 -16.35
N GLN A 67 3.50 -0.09 -16.29
CA GLN A 67 4.09 1.14 -16.79
C GLN A 67 5.26 1.46 -15.85
N PRO A 68 6.53 1.50 -16.30
CA PRO A 68 7.55 2.20 -15.52
C PRO A 68 7.06 3.64 -15.37
N MET A 69 6.89 4.12 -14.14
CA MET A 69 6.52 5.51 -13.87
C MET A 69 7.37 6.44 -14.74
N PRO A 70 6.78 7.21 -15.68
CA PRO A 70 7.51 8.31 -16.25
C PRO A 70 7.46 9.45 -15.22
N ASN A 71 8.58 10.16 -15.12
CA ASN A 71 8.72 11.52 -14.57
C ASN A 71 9.17 11.63 -13.11
N LYS A 72 10.49 11.55 -12.89
CA LYS A 72 11.18 12.70 -12.27
C LYS A 72 11.57 13.63 -13.40
N LEU A 73 10.89 14.77 -13.47
CA LEU A 73 11.07 15.85 -14.42
C LEU A 73 12.55 16.29 -14.49
N ALA A 74 13.03 16.48 -15.71
CA ALA A 74 14.39 16.88 -16.07
C ALA A 74 14.86 18.20 -15.42
N ARG A 75 16.18 18.31 -15.19
CA ARG A 75 16.89 19.59 -15.33
C ARG A 75 18.30 19.36 -15.87
N VAL A 76 18.38 19.46 -17.20
CA VAL A 76 19.41 20.10 -18.03
C VAL A 76 20.87 20.04 -17.56
N SER A 77 21.69 19.41 -18.41
CA SER A 77 23.03 19.81 -18.89
C SER A 77 23.76 20.97 -18.18
N SER A 78 25.00 20.70 -17.77
CA SER A 78 26.18 21.52 -18.06
C SER A 78 27.40 20.62 -18.19
#